data_AF-A0A8H7A693-F1
#
_entry.id   AF-A0A8H7A693-F1
#
_cell.length_a   1.000
_cell.length_b   1.000
_cell.length_c   1.000
_cell.angle_alpha   90.00
_cell.angle_beta   90.00
_cell.angle_gamma   90.00
#
_symmetry.space_group_name_H-M   'P 1'
#
loop_
_entity.id
_entity.type
_entity.pdbx_description
1 polymer ?
#
loop_
_entity_poly.entity_id
_entity_poly.type
_entity_poly.pdbx_seq_one_letter_code
_entity_poly.pdbx_strand_id
1 'polypeptide(L)'
;MGDNGYVNWGSGWADAEACVAFALEKIRREDREGRVTIECGKRVERLLFSDPESEPEPELDLDPLSINASGAETPELRPKPVCTGIQLSSGEIRKASLVILATGSWTTTLVDLRGRAIATGQVLAYMPLSEGEHAALSRKPVHINMSRGMFVMPPQARDGESRREVKIARHGFGYRNPRMMREPALLQPRKWGKWRAEEGAMRGPENVGPGARVGDGGVDGEKGKGGHEMLEISVPDTTIPIPPEGEEACRKMAREAFGYLNPASNPDSDVKMKELHELAALADRPFSRTRLC
;
A
#
# COMPACT_ATOMS: atom_id res chain seq x y z
N MET A 1 17.79 -6.72 21.31
CA MET A 1 17.41 -8.07 20.87
C MET A 1 16.06 -8.47 21.44
N GLY A 2 15.33 -9.35 20.76
CA GLY A 2 14.18 -10.07 21.32
C GLY A 2 14.65 -11.30 22.09
N ASP A 3 13.78 -11.90 22.89
CA ASP A 3 14.16 -12.98 23.81
C ASP A 3 14.26 -14.36 23.13
N ASN A 4 13.72 -14.49 21.92
CA ASN A 4 13.70 -15.73 21.14
C ASN A 4 13.83 -15.44 19.64
N GLY A 5 14.35 -16.40 18.88
CA GLY A 5 14.45 -16.33 17.43
C GLY A 5 14.67 -17.71 16.80
N TYR A 6 14.46 -17.80 15.50
CA TYR A 6 14.76 -18.99 14.70
C TYR A 6 15.25 -18.59 13.32
N VAL A 7 15.82 -19.55 12.59
CA VAL A 7 16.26 -19.34 11.20
C VAL A 7 15.39 -20.16 10.26
N ASN A 8 14.92 -19.54 9.18
CA ASN A 8 14.23 -20.22 8.09
C ASN A 8 15.12 -20.30 6.85
N TRP A 9 15.74 -21.46 6.63
CA TRP A 9 16.63 -21.70 5.49
C TRP A 9 15.92 -21.79 4.14
N GLY A 10 14.59 -22.02 4.14
CA GLY A 10 13.77 -22.02 2.92
C GLY A 10 13.32 -20.63 2.49
N SER A 11 13.80 -19.57 3.14
CA SER A 11 13.45 -18.18 2.85
C SER A 11 14.62 -17.43 2.22
N GLY A 12 14.29 -16.34 1.54
CA GLY A 12 15.25 -15.46 0.91
C GLY A 12 14.64 -14.12 0.60
N TRP A 13 15.28 -13.39 -0.29
CA TRP A 13 14.81 -12.11 -0.78
C TRP A 13 15.11 -12.04 -2.28
N ALA A 14 14.37 -11.17 -2.96
CA ALA A 14 14.54 -10.94 -4.39
C ALA A 14 14.80 -9.47 -4.63
N ASP A 15 15.53 -9.19 -5.70
CA ASP A 15 15.60 -7.83 -6.22
C ASP A 15 14.31 -7.51 -6.98
N ALA A 16 13.41 -6.78 -6.31
CA ALA A 16 12.11 -6.43 -6.87
C ALA A 16 12.23 -5.54 -8.13
N GLU A 17 13.21 -4.64 -8.17
CA GLU A 17 13.41 -3.73 -9.31
C GLU A 17 13.87 -4.50 -10.55
N ALA A 18 14.85 -5.38 -10.40
CA ALA A 18 15.32 -6.25 -11.48
C ALA A 18 14.25 -7.23 -11.94
N CYS A 19 13.44 -7.77 -11.03
CA CYS A 19 12.33 -8.66 -11.41
C CYS A 19 11.30 -7.96 -12.29
N VAL A 20 10.90 -6.73 -11.95
CA VAL A 20 9.95 -5.94 -12.76
C VAL A 20 10.58 -5.53 -14.10
N ALA A 21 11.85 -5.10 -14.10
CA ALA A 21 12.57 -4.78 -15.32
C ALA A 21 12.65 -5.98 -16.28
N PHE A 22 12.99 -7.16 -15.75
CA PHE A 22 13.02 -8.40 -16.50
C PHE A 22 11.64 -8.77 -17.07
N ALA A 23 10.57 -8.63 -16.29
CA ALA A 23 9.21 -8.91 -16.76
C ALA A 23 8.82 -7.98 -17.93
N LEU A 24 9.15 -6.70 -17.83
CA LEU A 24 8.91 -5.71 -18.89
C LEU A 24 9.70 -6.02 -20.15
N GLU A 25 10.99 -6.36 -20.01
CA GLU A 25 11.83 -6.77 -21.14
C GLU A 25 11.30 -8.04 -21.80
N LYS A 26 10.89 -9.02 -21.00
CA LYS A 26 10.30 -10.27 -21.49
C LYS A 26 9.06 -10.01 -22.35
N ILE A 27 8.15 -9.16 -21.89
CA ILE A 27 6.97 -8.76 -22.68
C ILE A 27 7.40 -8.18 -24.02
N ARG A 28 8.33 -7.21 -24.02
CA ARG A 28 8.82 -6.56 -25.25
C ARG A 28 9.49 -7.54 -26.21
N ARG A 29 10.24 -8.51 -25.68
CA ARG A 29 10.96 -9.51 -26.48
C ARG A 29 10.03 -10.56 -27.09
N GLU A 30 9.00 -10.96 -26.35
CA GLU A 30 8.09 -12.06 -26.74
C GLU A 30 6.86 -11.58 -27.51
N ASP A 31 6.50 -10.30 -27.42
CA ASP A 31 5.36 -9.73 -28.14
C ASP A 31 5.67 -9.37 -29.60
N ARG A 32 5.93 -10.40 -30.41
CA ARG A 32 6.26 -10.25 -31.84
C ARG A 32 5.11 -9.69 -32.69
N GLU A 33 3.88 -9.79 -32.20
CA GLU A 33 2.64 -9.43 -32.90
C GLU A 33 2.06 -8.10 -32.43
N GLY A 34 2.69 -7.42 -31.45
CA GLY A 34 2.20 -6.15 -30.92
C GLY A 34 0.87 -6.27 -30.16
N ARG A 35 0.66 -7.38 -29.43
CA ARG A 35 -0.55 -7.64 -28.63
C ARG A 35 -0.62 -6.75 -27.39
N VAL A 36 0.50 -6.22 -26.92
CA VAL A 36 0.58 -5.41 -25.70
C VAL A 36 1.20 -4.04 -26.02
N THR A 37 0.41 -2.98 -25.86
CA THR A 37 0.91 -1.60 -25.91
C THR A 37 1.22 -1.10 -24.50
N ILE A 38 2.44 -0.61 -24.28
CA ILE A 38 2.89 -0.09 -22.98
C ILE A 38 3.12 1.42 -23.10
N GLU A 39 2.30 2.20 -22.41
CA GLU A 39 2.41 3.66 -22.36
C GLU A 39 3.00 4.12 -21.01
N CYS A 40 4.30 4.39 -20.98
CA CYS A 40 4.97 4.93 -19.79
C CYS A 40 4.79 6.46 -19.67
N GLY A 41 4.91 6.99 -18.45
CA GLY A 41 4.87 8.44 -18.20
C GLY A 41 3.47 9.06 -18.33
N LYS A 42 2.42 8.24 -18.50
CA LYS A 42 1.03 8.66 -18.50
C LYS A 42 0.44 8.50 -17.10
N ARG A 43 -0.36 9.48 -16.66
CA ARG A 43 -1.13 9.42 -15.42
C ARG A 43 -2.61 9.27 -15.74
N VAL A 44 -3.27 8.29 -15.10
CA VAL A 44 -4.73 8.15 -15.15
C VAL A 44 -5.36 9.15 -14.19
N GLU A 45 -6.28 9.97 -14.69
CA GLU A 45 -7.02 10.96 -13.91
C GLU A 45 -8.29 10.35 -13.33
N ARG A 46 -9.08 9.66 -14.15
CA ARG A 46 -10.34 9.05 -13.73
C ARG A 46 -10.78 7.91 -14.64
N LEU A 47 -11.68 7.08 -14.11
CA LEU A 47 -12.44 6.10 -14.87
C LEU A 47 -13.59 6.77 -15.64
N LEU A 48 -13.97 6.16 -16.75
CA LEU A 48 -15.15 6.52 -17.54
C LEU A 48 -16.21 5.43 -17.36
N PHE A 49 -17.47 5.84 -17.20
CA PHE A 49 -18.60 4.94 -17.03
C PHE A 49 -19.68 5.25 -18.06
N SER A 50 -20.44 4.25 -18.49
CA SER A 50 -21.66 4.45 -19.28
C SER A 50 -22.68 5.24 -18.47
N ASP A 51 -23.44 6.09 -19.17
CA ASP A 51 -24.58 6.77 -18.57
C ASP A 51 -25.80 5.84 -18.65
N PRO A 52 -26.31 5.34 -17.51
CA PRO A 52 -27.43 4.40 -17.49
C PRO A 52 -28.73 5.02 -18.04
N GLU A 53 -28.84 6.33 -18.22
CA GLU A 53 -30.01 7.00 -18.82
C GLU A 53 -29.95 7.09 -20.36
N SER A 54 -28.82 6.73 -20.97
CA SER A 54 -28.57 6.86 -22.43
C SER A 54 -28.55 5.53 -23.19
N GLU A 55 -28.52 4.41 -22.49
CA GLU A 55 -28.60 3.07 -23.08
C GLU A 55 -30.10 2.72 -23.27
N PRO A 56 -30.52 2.25 -24.46
CA PRO A 56 -31.89 1.80 -24.64
C PRO A 56 -32.17 0.67 -23.64
N GLU A 57 -33.32 0.76 -22.95
CA GLU A 57 -33.86 -0.28 -22.09
C GLU A 57 -33.57 -1.66 -22.73
N PRO A 58 -32.87 -2.58 -22.04
CA PRO A 58 -32.71 -3.92 -22.59
C PRO A 58 -34.13 -4.46 -22.87
N GLU A 59 -34.36 -4.98 -24.08
CA GLU A 59 -35.57 -5.76 -24.36
C GLU A 59 -35.61 -6.92 -23.36
N LEU A 60 -36.28 -6.70 -22.23
CA LEU A 60 -36.57 -7.74 -21.29
C LEU A 60 -37.54 -8.66 -22.02
N ASP A 61 -37.09 -9.85 -22.40
CA ASP A 61 -37.94 -11.02 -22.64
C ASP A 61 -38.65 -11.35 -21.31
N LEU A 62 -39.61 -10.51 -20.92
CA LEU A 62 -40.51 -10.77 -19.81
C LEU A 62 -41.52 -11.77 -20.32
N ASP A 63 -41.36 -13.03 -19.88
CA ASP A 63 -42.47 -13.97 -19.81
C ASP A 63 -43.63 -13.27 -19.07
N PRO A 64 -44.81 -13.04 -19.68
CA PRO A 64 -45.86 -12.16 -19.15
C PRO A 64 -46.50 -12.62 -17.83
N LEU A 65 -46.02 -13.71 -17.23
CA LEU A 65 -46.67 -14.42 -16.14
C LEU A 65 -45.90 -14.45 -14.82
N SER A 66 -44.76 -13.76 -14.68
CA SER A 66 -44.08 -13.64 -13.38
C SER A 66 -44.68 -12.53 -12.50
N ILE A 67 -45.95 -12.72 -12.10
CA ILE A 67 -46.59 -11.91 -11.05
C ILE A 67 -46.11 -12.47 -9.70
N ASN A 68 -45.20 -11.75 -9.05
CA ASN A 68 -44.91 -11.98 -7.64
C ASN A 68 -46.19 -11.65 -6.86
N ALA A 69 -46.76 -12.62 -6.16
CA ALA A 69 -48.08 -12.56 -5.53
C ALA A 69 -48.21 -11.58 -4.33
N SER A 70 -47.37 -10.54 -4.24
CA SER A 70 -47.33 -9.60 -3.11
C SER A 70 -47.64 -8.14 -3.44
N GLY A 71 -47.95 -7.77 -4.70
CA GLY A 71 -48.32 -6.40 -5.07
C GLY A 71 -47.27 -5.33 -4.73
N ALA A 72 -46.04 -5.73 -4.42
CA ALA A 72 -44.91 -4.85 -4.20
C ALA A 72 -44.21 -4.67 -5.55
N GLU A 73 -44.09 -3.42 -6.00
CA GLU A 73 -43.26 -3.06 -7.16
C GLU A 73 -41.88 -3.72 -7.02
N THR A 74 -41.54 -4.61 -7.94
CA THR A 74 -40.16 -5.07 -8.09
C THR A 74 -39.30 -3.84 -8.33
N PRO A 75 -38.25 -3.59 -7.52
CA PRO A 75 -37.36 -2.46 -7.78
C PRO A 75 -36.79 -2.65 -9.18
N GLU A 76 -37.11 -1.73 -10.09
CA GLU A 76 -36.50 -1.70 -11.42
C GLU A 76 -34.99 -1.81 -11.24
N LEU A 77 -34.42 -2.91 -11.74
CA LEU A 77 -32.98 -3.15 -11.74
C LEU A 77 -32.36 -2.19 -12.75
N ARG A 78 -32.16 -0.93 -12.32
CA ARG A 78 -31.42 0.04 -13.11
C ARG A 78 -30.10 -0.59 -13.54
N PRO A 79 -29.78 -0.58 -14.85
CA PRO A 79 -28.54 -1.17 -15.33
C PRO A 79 -27.37 -0.54 -14.58
N LYS A 80 -26.49 -1.40 -14.05
CA LYS A 80 -25.31 -0.92 -13.33
C LYS A 80 -24.41 -0.16 -14.31
N PRO A 81 -23.88 1.01 -13.94
CA PRO A 81 -22.93 1.71 -14.79
C PRO A 81 -21.74 0.80 -15.12
N VAL A 82 -21.39 0.72 -16.39
CA VAL A 82 -20.29 -0.11 -16.89
C VAL A 82 -19.07 0.76 -17.11
N CYS A 83 -17.90 0.34 -16.64
CA CYS A 83 -16.67 1.08 -16.93
C CYS A 83 -16.29 0.90 -18.41
N THR A 84 -16.21 2.01 -19.14
CA THR A 84 -15.97 2.03 -20.60
C THR A 84 -14.55 2.46 -20.96
N GLY A 85 -13.72 2.81 -19.97
CA GLY A 85 -12.36 3.25 -20.20
C GLY A 85 -11.80 4.16 -19.12
N ILE A 86 -10.79 4.94 -19.51
CA ILE A 86 -10.07 5.89 -18.65
C ILE A 86 -9.86 7.23 -19.34
N GLN A 87 -9.72 8.28 -18.55
CA GLN A 87 -9.19 9.57 -18.98
C GLN A 87 -7.82 9.79 -18.32
N LEU A 88 -6.83 10.18 -19.12
CA LEU A 88 -5.51 10.56 -18.65
C LEU A 88 -5.50 12.01 -18.15
N SER A 89 -4.53 12.39 -17.32
CA SER A 89 -4.39 13.78 -16.86
C SER A 89 -4.08 14.76 -17.99
N SER A 90 -3.64 14.29 -19.16
CA SER A 90 -3.54 15.09 -20.39
C SER A 90 -4.90 15.43 -21.03
N GLY A 91 -6.00 14.87 -20.50
CA GLY A 91 -7.34 14.95 -21.08
C GLY A 91 -7.65 13.84 -22.09
N GLU A 92 -6.63 13.13 -22.56
CA GLU A 92 -6.74 12.05 -23.55
C GLU A 92 -7.56 10.86 -23.03
N ILE A 93 -8.38 10.25 -23.89
CA ILE A 93 -9.28 9.15 -23.52
C ILE A 93 -8.78 7.83 -24.10
N ARG A 94 -8.87 6.75 -23.31
CA ARG A 94 -8.70 5.37 -23.75
C ARG A 94 -9.97 4.60 -23.44
N LYS A 95 -10.59 4.03 -24.47
CA LYS A 95 -11.75 3.14 -24.31
C LYS A 95 -11.30 1.70 -24.20
N ALA A 96 -11.98 0.92 -23.38
CA ALA A 96 -11.75 -0.51 -23.22
C ALA A 96 -13.02 -1.21 -22.74
N SER A 97 -13.22 -2.47 -23.17
CA SER A 97 -14.32 -3.31 -22.69
C SER A 97 -14.08 -3.85 -21.27
N LEU A 98 -12.82 -3.86 -20.82
CA LEU A 98 -12.41 -4.24 -19.47
C LEU A 98 -11.28 -3.32 -19.01
N VAL A 99 -11.43 -2.76 -17.81
CA VAL A 99 -10.39 -1.97 -17.15
C VAL A 99 -9.95 -2.70 -15.88
N ILE A 100 -8.66 -3.04 -15.81
CA ILE A 100 -8.04 -3.65 -14.63
C ILE A 100 -7.27 -2.58 -13.88
N LEU A 101 -7.69 -2.28 -12.64
CA LEU A 101 -6.96 -1.39 -11.76
C LEU A 101 -5.88 -2.15 -10.98
N ALA A 102 -4.63 -1.96 -11.38
CA ALA A 102 -3.44 -2.47 -10.69
C ALA A 102 -2.52 -1.31 -10.28
N THR A 103 -3.08 -0.23 -9.73
CA THR A 103 -2.38 1.04 -9.46
C THR A 103 -1.83 1.15 -8.03
N GLY A 104 -1.74 0.03 -7.31
CA GLY A 104 -1.18 -0.03 -5.96
C GLY A 104 -1.86 0.93 -4.99
N SER A 105 -1.07 1.69 -4.24
CA SER A 105 -1.57 2.64 -3.24
C SER A 105 -2.33 3.84 -3.83
N TRP A 106 -2.28 4.06 -5.16
CA TRP A 106 -3.09 5.06 -5.86
C TRP A 106 -4.49 4.56 -6.24
N THR A 107 -4.83 3.29 -6.04
CA THR A 107 -6.17 2.79 -6.41
C THR A 107 -7.30 3.52 -5.69
N THR A 108 -7.07 3.96 -4.45
CA THR A 108 -8.02 4.77 -3.67
C THR A 108 -8.35 6.12 -4.33
N THR A 109 -7.50 6.64 -5.22
CA THR A 109 -7.76 7.89 -5.93
C THR A 109 -8.67 7.71 -7.15
N LEU A 110 -8.91 6.46 -7.57
CA LEU A 110 -9.70 6.12 -8.75
C LEU A 110 -11.04 5.47 -8.42
N VAL A 111 -11.14 4.82 -7.26
CA VAL A 111 -12.35 4.13 -6.78
C VAL A 111 -12.47 4.24 -5.26
N ASP A 112 -13.71 4.28 -4.74
CA ASP A 112 -13.94 4.31 -3.30
C ASP A 112 -13.63 2.94 -2.65
N LEU A 113 -12.57 2.91 -1.85
CA LEU A 113 -12.14 1.75 -1.06
C LEU A 113 -12.31 1.93 0.45
N ARG A 114 -13.13 2.90 0.90
CA ARG A 114 -13.44 3.08 2.32
C ARG A 114 -13.90 1.76 2.94
N GLY A 115 -13.37 1.45 4.12
CA GLY A 115 -13.63 0.18 4.82
C GLY A 115 -12.98 -1.07 4.21
N ARG A 116 -12.20 -0.93 3.12
CA ARG A 116 -11.53 -2.05 2.45
C ARG A 116 -10.02 -1.92 2.39
N ALA A 117 -9.50 -0.73 2.04
CA ALA A 117 -8.07 -0.48 1.92
C ALA A 117 -7.72 0.97 2.27
N ILE A 118 -6.53 1.16 2.84
CA ILE A 118 -5.98 2.49 3.17
C ILE A 118 -4.55 2.53 2.63
N ALA A 119 -4.20 3.58 1.88
CA ALA A 119 -2.82 3.80 1.44
C ALA A 119 -1.94 4.24 2.62
N THR A 120 -0.85 3.52 2.84
CA THR A 120 0.12 3.81 3.91
C THR A 120 1.54 3.73 3.38
N GLY A 121 2.42 4.63 3.82
CA GLY A 121 3.85 4.56 3.57
C GLY A 121 4.64 3.92 4.72
N GLN A 122 5.69 3.17 4.41
CA GLN A 122 6.66 2.62 5.35
C GLN A 122 8.05 3.19 5.10
N VAL A 123 8.88 3.26 6.14
CA VAL A 123 10.18 3.93 6.08
C VAL A 123 11.27 2.93 5.74
N LEU A 124 12.09 3.31 4.77
CA LEU A 124 13.29 2.62 4.34
C LEU A 124 14.50 3.55 4.46
N ALA A 125 15.58 3.05 5.02
CA ALA A 125 16.86 3.71 5.08
C ALA A 125 17.93 2.84 4.40
N TYR A 126 18.86 3.48 3.72
CA TYR A 126 19.95 2.82 3.01
C TYR A 126 21.27 3.33 3.55
N MET A 127 22.17 2.41 3.89
CA MET A 127 23.50 2.73 4.40
C MET A 127 24.55 2.27 3.41
N PRO A 128 25.46 3.15 2.97
CA PRO A 128 26.53 2.77 2.07
C PRO A 128 27.54 1.88 2.80
N LEU A 129 28.08 0.89 2.10
CA LEU A 129 29.03 -0.09 2.60
C LEU A 129 30.39 0.05 1.90
N SER A 130 31.46 -0.14 2.67
CA SER A 130 32.78 -0.45 2.14
C SER A 130 32.79 -1.83 1.48
N GLU A 131 33.86 -2.17 0.77
CA GLU A 131 34.01 -3.50 0.16
C GLU A 131 34.09 -4.61 1.21
N GLY A 132 34.81 -4.37 2.31
CA GLY A 132 34.91 -5.30 3.44
C GLY A 132 33.56 -5.51 4.12
N GLU A 133 32.83 -4.43 4.42
CA GLU A 133 31.50 -4.50 5.03
C GLU A 133 30.50 -5.23 4.12
N HIS A 134 30.55 -4.96 2.82
CA HIS A 134 29.72 -5.65 1.84
C HIS A 134 30.02 -7.16 1.82
N ALA A 135 31.29 -7.54 1.75
CA ALA A 135 31.68 -8.95 1.79
C ALA A 135 31.20 -9.63 3.08
N ALA A 136 31.32 -8.96 4.23
CA ALA A 136 30.88 -9.47 5.53
C ALA A 136 29.34 -9.63 5.64
N LEU A 137 28.56 -8.72 5.04
CA LEU A 137 27.10 -8.70 5.15
C LEU A 137 26.37 -9.47 4.04
N SER A 138 26.96 -9.59 2.84
CA SER A 138 26.34 -10.22 1.66
C SER A 138 25.88 -11.67 1.87
N ARG A 139 26.54 -12.39 2.79
CA ARG A 139 26.21 -13.80 3.13
C ARG A 139 25.33 -13.93 4.36
N LYS A 140 24.88 -12.82 4.95
CA LYS A 140 24.00 -12.84 6.14
C LYS A 140 22.54 -13.00 5.72
N PRO A 141 21.72 -13.70 6.50
CA PRO A 141 20.29 -13.80 6.22
C PRO A 141 19.61 -12.43 6.39
N VAL A 142 18.39 -12.32 5.85
CA VAL A 142 17.50 -11.21 6.21
C VAL A 142 17.21 -11.30 7.70
N HIS A 143 17.46 -10.22 8.44
CA HIS A 143 17.16 -10.18 9.87
C HIS A 143 15.81 -9.51 10.08
N ILE A 144 14.92 -10.20 10.79
CA ILE A 144 13.60 -9.69 11.13
C ILE A 144 13.45 -9.68 12.64
N ASN A 145 13.19 -8.52 13.23
CA ASN A 145 12.77 -8.39 14.63
C ASN A 145 11.34 -7.87 14.67
N MET A 146 10.38 -8.79 14.85
CA MET A 146 8.96 -8.47 14.85
C MET A 146 8.54 -7.59 16.04
N SER A 147 9.17 -7.75 17.22
CA SER A 147 8.84 -6.96 18.42
C SER A 147 9.12 -5.46 18.24
N ARG A 148 10.05 -5.11 17.35
CA ARG A 148 10.43 -3.73 17.05
C ARG A 148 10.17 -3.32 15.60
N GLY A 149 9.55 -4.21 14.81
CA GLY A 149 9.24 -3.97 13.40
C GLY A 149 10.47 -3.80 12.51
N MET A 150 11.58 -4.48 12.82
CA MET A 150 12.84 -4.34 12.07
C MET A 150 13.01 -5.37 10.99
N PHE A 151 13.44 -4.89 9.82
CA PHE A 151 13.88 -5.72 8.72
C PHE A 151 15.22 -5.17 8.21
N VAL A 152 16.26 -5.99 8.25
CA VAL A 152 17.57 -5.66 7.67
C VAL A 152 17.78 -6.59 6.49
N MET A 153 17.78 -6.03 5.29
CA MET A 153 18.03 -6.77 4.06
C MET A 153 19.53 -6.67 3.74
N PRO A 154 20.23 -7.81 3.59
CA PRO A 154 21.64 -7.84 3.25
C PRO A 154 21.87 -7.18 1.87
N PRO A 155 23.07 -6.68 1.60
CA PRO A 155 23.36 -6.03 0.34
C PRO A 155 23.35 -7.04 -0.82
N GLN A 156 22.93 -6.61 -2.02
CA GLN A 156 23.15 -7.38 -3.25
C GLN A 156 24.54 -7.11 -3.80
N ALA A 157 25.30 -8.17 -4.07
CA ALA A 157 26.41 -8.07 -5.01
C ALA A 157 25.82 -8.12 -6.43
N ARG A 158 25.93 -7.04 -7.20
CA ARG A 158 25.75 -7.11 -8.65
C ARG A 158 27.06 -6.78 -9.33
N ASP A 159 27.44 -7.63 -10.30
CA ASP A 159 28.62 -7.39 -11.11
C ASP A 159 28.44 -6.08 -11.90
N GLY A 160 29.37 -5.15 -11.74
CA GLY A 160 29.36 -3.86 -12.42
C GLY A 160 28.56 -2.75 -11.73
N GLU A 161 27.88 -3.01 -10.60
CA GLU A 161 27.26 -1.94 -9.81
C GLU A 161 28.25 -1.28 -8.84
N SER A 162 28.29 0.05 -8.86
CA SER A 162 29.10 0.85 -7.94
C SER A 162 28.48 0.98 -6.54
N ARG A 163 27.20 0.61 -6.38
CA ARG A 163 26.42 0.92 -5.18
C ARG A 163 26.29 -0.29 -4.27
N ARG A 164 27.04 -0.27 -3.16
CA ARG A 164 26.97 -1.28 -2.08
C ARG A 164 26.19 -0.68 -0.92
N GLU A 165 24.96 -1.13 -0.71
CA GLU A 165 24.10 -0.63 0.38
C GLU A 165 23.44 -1.76 1.15
N VAL A 166 23.38 -1.63 2.47
CA VAL A 166 22.44 -2.40 3.29
C VAL A 166 21.16 -1.59 3.44
N LYS A 167 20.02 -2.29 3.43
CA LYS A 167 18.70 -1.67 3.56
C LYS A 167 18.11 -2.02 4.92
N ILE A 168 17.62 -1.00 5.62
CA ILE A 168 16.86 -1.14 6.86
C ILE A 168 15.45 -0.66 6.59
N ALA A 169 14.46 -1.51 6.90
CA ALA A 169 13.07 -1.11 6.92
C ALA A 169 12.54 -1.06 8.34
N ARG A 170 11.73 -0.04 8.60
CA ARG A 170 10.85 0.01 9.75
C ARG A 170 9.45 -0.31 9.31
N HIS A 171 8.95 -1.42 9.83
CA HIS A 171 7.56 -1.82 9.72
C HIS A 171 6.79 -1.36 10.97
N GLY A 172 5.69 -0.65 10.77
CA GLY A 172 4.70 -0.41 11.82
C GLY A 172 3.36 -0.06 11.20
N PHE A 173 2.54 0.74 11.88
CA PHE A 173 1.20 1.10 11.37
C PHE A 173 1.23 1.87 10.03
N GLY A 174 2.38 2.44 9.66
CA GLY A 174 2.56 3.21 8.44
C GLY A 174 2.11 4.66 8.57
N TYR A 175 2.52 5.48 7.61
CA TYR A 175 2.19 6.90 7.54
C TYR A 175 1.07 7.12 6.54
N ARG A 176 0.06 7.91 6.93
CA ARG A 176 -1.00 8.37 6.04
C ARG A 176 -0.70 9.79 5.57
N ASN A 177 -1.20 10.14 4.39
CA ASN A 177 -1.24 11.51 3.90
C ASN A 177 -2.71 11.84 3.58
N PRO A 178 -3.54 12.12 4.61
CA PRO A 178 -4.96 12.36 4.43
C PRO A 178 -5.18 13.60 3.57
N ARG A 179 -6.02 13.47 2.54
CA ARG A 179 -6.43 14.55 1.65
C ARG A 179 -7.93 14.44 1.42
N MET A 180 -8.59 15.60 1.42
CA MET A 180 -9.97 15.70 0.98
C MET A 180 -10.00 15.66 -0.55
N MET A 181 -10.64 14.64 -1.11
CA MET A 181 -10.83 14.48 -2.55
C MET A 181 -12.31 14.35 -2.87
N ARG A 182 -12.71 14.88 -4.02
CA ARG A 182 -14.05 14.58 -4.55
C ARG A 182 -14.15 13.08 -4.76
N GLU A 183 -15.28 12.50 -4.39
CA GLU A 183 -15.48 11.07 -4.57
C GLU A 183 -15.15 10.66 -6.02
N PRO A 184 -14.26 9.67 -6.23
CA PRO A 184 -14.05 9.10 -7.56
C PRO A 184 -15.40 8.66 -8.13
N ALA A 185 -15.58 8.66 -9.45
CA ALA A 185 -16.87 8.63 -10.17
C ALA A 185 -17.88 7.47 -9.86
N LEU A 186 -17.69 6.71 -8.80
CA LEU A 186 -18.50 5.59 -8.34
C LEU A 186 -19.63 5.92 -7.35
N LEU A 187 -20.04 7.17 -7.14
CA LEU A 187 -21.32 7.41 -6.46
C LEU A 187 -22.49 6.97 -7.33
N GLN A 188 -22.90 5.72 -7.16
CA GLN A 188 -24.32 5.49 -6.97
C GLN A 188 -24.74 6.29 -5.73
N PRO A 189 -25.73 7.19 -5.83
CA PRO A 189 -26.24 7.86 -4.67
C PRO A 189 -26.74 6.79 -3.69
N ARG A 190 -26.09 6.67 -2.54
CA ARG A 190 -26.65 5.91 -1.41
C ARG A 190 -27.89 6.67 -0.97
N LYS A 191 -29.06 6.35 -1.54
CA LYS A 191 -30.33 6.69 -0.91
C LYS A 191 -30.30 5.95 0.43
N TRP A 192 -30.14 6.70 1.51
CA TRP A 192 -30.40 6.22 2.86
C TRP A 192 -31.87 5.80 2.90
N GLY A 193 -32.13 4.51 2.61
CA GLY A 193 -33.40 3.91 2.92
C GLY A 193 -33.65 4.16 4.40
N LYS A 194 -34.82 4.70 4.74
CA LYS A 194 -35.27 4.80 6.12
C LYS A 194 -35.34 3.39 6.70
N TRP A 195 -34.24 2.92 7.27
CA TRP A 195 -34.25 1.79 8.19
C TRP A 195 -35.07 2.24 9.39
N ARG A 196 -36.32 1.76 9.48
CA ARG A 196 -37.06 1.80 10.74
C ARG A 196 -36.23 0.97 11.71
N ALA A 197 -35.84 1.60 12.81
CA ALA A 197 -35.32 0.91 13.96
C ALA A 197 -36.36 -0.10 14.44
N GLU A 198 -36.10 -1.38 14.22
CA GLU A 198 -36.60 -2.42 15.12
C GLU A 198 -35.46 -2.73 16.09
N GLU A 199 -35.36 -1.89 17.10
CA GLU A 199 -34.68 -2.25 18.34
C GLU A 199 -35.48 -3.38 19.00
N GLY A 200 -34.93 -4.59 18.97
CA GLY A 200 -35.52 -5.72 19.66
C GLY A 200 -34.65 -6.96 19.56
N ALA A 201 -34.02 -7.32 20.68
CA ALA A 201 -33.34 -8.60 20.92
C ALA A 201 -31.92 -8.78 20.34
N MET A 202 -30.94 -8.11 20.95
CA MET A 202 -29.73 -8.80 21.45
C MET A 202 -29.14 -8.01 22.62
N ARG A 203 -29.65 -8.27 23.83
CA ARG A 203 -28.95 -7.93 25.09
C ARG A 203 -27.91 -9.03 25.33
N GLY A 204 -26.63 -8.70 25.22
CA GLY A 204 -25.55 -9.43 25.91
C GLY A 204 -25.43 -8.91 27.36
N PRO A 205 -25.04 -9.74 28.33
CA PRO A 205 -25.01 -9.33 29.73
C PRO A 205 -23.90 -8.32 30.00
N GLU A 206 -24.33 -7.27 30.68
CA GLU A 206 -23.60 -6.21 31.37
C GLU A 206 -22.30 -6.62 32.10
N ASN A 207 -21.25 -5.80 31.93
CA ASN A 207 -20.33 -5.37 33.00
C ASN A 207 -19.37 -4.27 32.52
N VAL A 208 -19.71 -2.99 32.74
CA VAL A 208 -18.73 -1.87 32.76
C VAL A 208 -19.14 -0.91 33.89
N GLY A 209 -18.27 -0.71 34.87
CA GLY A 209 -18.41 0.28 35.94
C GLY A 209 -18.23 1.72 35.42
N PRO A 210 -18.69 2.75 36.16
CA PRO A 210 -18.85 4.09 35.62
C PRO A 210 -17.54 4.89 35.71
N GLY A 211 -17.13 5.51 34.61
CA GLY A 211 -16.18 6.62 34.70
C GLY A 211 -15.32 6.88 33.47
N ALA A 212 -15.88 7.51 32.43
CA ALA A 212 -15.21 8.58 31.66
C ALA A 212 -16.16 9.08 30.57
N ARG A 213 -16.55 10.35 30.65
CA ARG A 213 -17.29 11.06 29.60
C ARG A 213 -16.37 11.20 28.38
N VAL A 214 -16.79 10.68 27.24
CA VAL A 214 -16.21 11.02 25.93
C VAL A 214 -17.22 11.89 25.20
N GLY A 215 -16.79 13.11 24.87
CA GLY A 215 -17.60 14.10 24.17
C GLY A 215 -17.97 13.62 22.77
N ASP A 216 -19.24 13.80 22.45
CA ASP A 216 -19.83 13.57 21.13
C ASP A 216 -19.33 14.66 20.18
N GLY A 217 -18.35 14.30 19.35
CA GLY A 217 -17.78 15.18 18.33
C GLY A 217 -18.25 14.73 16.95
N GLY A 218 -19.51 15.01 16.62
CA GLY A 218 -20.04 14.86 15.27
C GLY A 218 -19.25 15.73 14.30
N VAL A 219 -18.56 15.11 13.34
CA VAL A 219 -17.98 15.82 12.19
C VAL A 219 -19.06 15.87 11.13
N ASP A 220 -19.84 16.95 11.15
CA ASP A 220 -20.77 17.29 10.08
C ASP A 220 -19.97 17.57 8.79
N GLY A 221 -20.09 16.65 7.83
CA GLY A 221 -19.53 16.83 6.49
C GLY A 221 -20.17 18.04 5.80
N GLU A 222 -19.39 19.09 5.62
CA GLU A 222 -19.79 20.32 4.94
C GLU A 222 -20.12 20.03 3.46
N LYS A 223 -21.40 20.10 3.10
CA LYS A 223 -21.88 19.87 1.74
C LYS A 223 -21.48 21.03 0.82
N GLY A 224 -20.42 20.84 0.05
CA GLY A 224 -20.05 21.77 -1.03
C GLY A 224 -21.16 21.89 -2.08
N LYS A 225 -21.36 23.09 -2.61
CA LYS A 225 -22.32 23.38 -3.70
C LYS A 225 -21.96 22.53 -4.92
N GLY A 226 -22.78 21.51 -5.18
CA GLY A 226 -22.66 20.61 -6.33
C GLY A 226 -22.56 19.14 -5.95
N GLY A 227 -23.47 18.62 -5.13
CA GLY A 227 -23.87 17.20 -5.04
C GLY A 227 -22.83 16.09 -4.80
N HIS A 228 -21.53 16.39 -4.84
CA HIS A 228 -20.44 15.44 -4.75
C HIS A 228 -19.92 15.41 -3.31
N GLU A 229 -19.93 14.22 -2.70
CA GLU A 229 -19.35 13.99 -1.38
C GLU A 229 -17.84 14.21 -1.43
N MET A 230 -17.30 14.91 -0.44
CA MET A 230 -15.86 15.03 -0.24
C MET A 230 -15.41 13.90 0.68
N LEU A 231 -14.44 13.12 0.24
CA LEU A 231 -13.89 11.99 0.97
C LEU A 231 -12.51 12.31 1.51
N GLU A 232 -12.27 12.04 2.79
CA GLU A 232 -10.92 11.96 3.30
C GLU A 232 -10.30 10.62 2.92
N ILE A 233 -9.28 10.63 2.07
CA ILE A 233 -8.50 9.43 1.74
C ILE A 233 -7.01 9.70 1.89
N SER A 234 -6.24 8.66 2.19
CA SER A 234 -4.78 8.75 2.19
C SER A 234 -4.27 8.68 0.74
N VAL A 235 -3.48 9.67 0.32
CA VAL A 235 -2.95 9.77 -1.06
C VAL A 235 -1.42 9.63 -1.04
N PRO A 236 -0.84 8.70 -1.79
CA PRO A 236 0.62 8.56 -1.82
C PRO A 236 1.30 9.82 -2.35
N ASP A 237 2.40 10.20 -1.72
CA ASP A 237 3.24 11.33 -2.13
C ASP A 237 4.71 10.94 -1.96
N THR A 238 5.42 10.82 -3.08
CA THR A 238 6.82 10.39 -3.11
C THR A 238 7.80 11.56 -2.96
N THR A 239 7.30 12.79 -2.79
CA THR A 239 8.11 14.00 -2.65
C THR A 239 8.29 14.44 -1.21
N ILE A 240 7.47 13.90 -0.31
CA ILE A 240 7.54 14.22 1.12
C ILE A 240 8.77 13.52 1.73
N PRO A 241 9.63 14.25 2.47
CA PRO A 241 10.73 13.64 3.19
C PRO A 241 10.22 12.65 4.24
N ILE A 242 11.03 11.66 4.62
CA ILE A 242 10.63 10.78 5.70
C ILE A 242 10.44 11.59 7.00
N PRO A 243 9.43 11.26 7.82
CA PRO A 243 9.25 11.90 9.12
C PRO A 243 10.48 11.66 10.01
N PRO A 244 10.92 12.67 10.80
CA PRO A 244 12.11 12.54 11.65
C PRO A 244 12.11 11.32 12.57
N GLU A 245 10.95 10.97 13.13
CA GLU A 245 10.75 9.80 13.98
C GLU A 245 10.93 8.47 13.22
N GLY A 246 10.64 8.47 11.91
CA GLY A 246 10.90 7.34 11.02
C GLY A 246 12.40 7.15 10.79
N GLU A 247 13.14 8.25 10.62
CA GLU A 247 14.59 8.21 10.48
C GLU A 247 15.27 7.75 11.77
N GLU A 248 14.84 8.31 12.91
CA GLU A 248 15.33 7.95 14.24
C GLU A 248 15.08 6.46 14.53
N ALA A 249 13.90 5.95 14.18
CA ALA A 249 13.60 4.53 14.31
C ALA A 249 14.58 3.67 13.50
N CYS A 250 14.84 4.02 12.23
CA CYS A 250 15.83 3.32 11.40
C CYS A 250 17.24 3.40 12.01
N ARG A 251 17.65 4.52 12.62
CA ARG A 251 18.94 4.63 13.32
C ARG A 251 19.03 3.74 14.54
N LYS A 252 17.97 3.71 15.36
CA LYS A 252 17.89 2.81 16.52
C LYS A 252 18.01 1.35 16.10
N MET A 253 17.41 1.01 14.98
CA MET A 253 17.46 -0.33 14.38
C MET A 253 18.84 -0.66 13.82
N ALA A 254 19.51 0.30 13.18
CA ALA A 254 20.91 0.15 12.77
C ALA A 254 21.83 -0.12 13.97
N ARG A 255 21.66 0.62 15.07
CA ARG A 255 22.40 0.41 16.32
C ARG A 255 22.09 -0.94 16.96
N GLU A 256 20.86 -1.42 16.89
CA GLU A 256 20.53 -2.76 17.39
C GLU A 256 21.13 -3.87 16.50
N ALA A 257 21.12 -3.69 15.18
CA ALA A 257 21.65 -4.66 14.23
C ALA A 257 23.18 -4.73 14.22
N PHE A 258 23.87 -3.60 14.41
CA PHE A 258 25.31 -3.49 14.21
C PHE A 258 26.09 -2.98 15.44
N GLY A 259 25.43 -2.28 16.38
CA GLY A 259 26.09 -1.60 17.51
C GLY A 259 26.42 -2.48 18.72
N TYR A 260 25.88 -3.70 18.80
CA TYR A 260 26.16 -4.66 19.89
C TYR A 260 27.08 -5.80 19.47
N LEU A 261 27.94 -5.57 18.48
CA LEU A 261 29.04 -6.49 18.18
C LEU A 261 30.12 -6.36 19.27
N ASN A 262 29.81 -6.79 20.50
CA ASN A 262 30.79 -6.88 21.57
C ASN A 262 31.62 -8.16 21.35
N PRO A 263 32.93 -8.05 21.08
CA PRO A 263 33.78 -9.22 20.86
C PRO A 263 33.84 -10.17 22.06
N ALA A 264 33.56 -9.69 23.28
CA ALA A 264 33.49 -10.54 24.47
C ALA A 264 32.22 -11.41 24.56
N SER A 265 31.20 -11.15 23.72
CA SER A 265 29.91 -11.85 23.78
C SER A 265 29.75 -12.99 22.77
N ASN A 266 30.73 -13.21 21.88
CA ASN A 266 30.70 -14.29 20.90
C ASN A 266 32.11 -14.90 20.69
N PRO A 267 32.53 -15.86 21.52
CA PRO A 267 33.88 -16.45 21.45
C PRO A 267 34.10 -17.37 20.25
N ASP A 268 33.04 -17.74 19.50
CA ASP A 268 33.07 -18.71 18.39
C ASP A 268 33.03 -18.08 16.99
N SER A 269 33.05 -16.75 16.86
CA SER A 269 33.03 -16.13 15.54
C SER A 269 34.45 -15.92 15.00
N ASP A 270 34.81 -16.60 13.91
CA ASP A 270 35.97 -16.33 13.03
C ASP A 270 35.98 -14.90 12.43
N VAL A 271 35.04 -14.03 12.85
CA VAL A 271 34.94 -12.64 12.43
C VAL A 271 36.09 -11.88 13.08
N LYS A 272 37.01 -11.38 12.26
CA LYS A 272 38.19 -10.66 12.73
C LYS A 272 37.74 -9.42 13.51
N MET A 273 38.40 -9.10 14.62
CA MET A 273 38.14 -7.90 15.44
C MET A 273 37.99 -6.61 14.60
N LYS A 274 38.78 -6.49 13.53
CA LYS A 274 38.70 -5.39 12.56
C LYS A 274 37.33 -5.28 11.87
N GLU A 275 36.73 -6.41 11.47
CA GLU A 275 35.40 -6.45 10.84
C GLU A 275 34.29 -6.08 11.83
N LEU A 276 34.40 -6.48 13.11
CA LEU A 276 33.44 -6.07 14.15
C LEU A 276 33.48 -4.56 14.40
N HIS A 277 34.69 -3.96 14.44
CA HIS A 277 34.85 -2.52 14.60
C HIS A 277 34.33 -1.73 13.39
N GLU A 278 34.58 -2.21 12.17
CA GLU A 278 34.05 -1.59 10.94
C GLU A 278 32.51 -1.64 10.89
N LEU A 279 31.91 -2.78 11.25
CA LEU A 279 30.46 -2.92 11.30
C LEU A 279 29.82 -2.09 12.42
N ALA A 280 30.45 -1.96 13.59
CA ALA A 280 29.93 -1.11 14.67
C ALA A 280 29.85 0.36 14.25
N ALA A 281 30.81 0.85 13.43
CA ALA A 281 30.79 2.21 12.89
C ALA A 281 29.66 2.45 11.88
N LEU A 282 29.08 1.39 11.29
CA LEU A 282 27.96 1.51 10.35
C LEU A 282 26.71 2.11 11.02
N ALA A 283 26.53 1.85 12.32
CA ALA A 283 25.36 2.30 13.07
C ALA A 283 25.24 3.83 13.21
N ASP A 284 26.37 4.53 13.11
CA ASP A 284 26.43 6.00 13.22
C ASP A 284 26.70 6.70 11.89
N ARG A 285 26.89 5.94 10.80
CA ARG A 285 27.09 6.49 9.45
C ARG A 285 25.78 7.14 8.95
N PRO A 286 25.84 8.30 8.26
CA PRO A 286 24.64 8.88 7.66
C PRO A 286 24.05 7.94 6.59
N PHE A 287 22.73 7.92 6.51
CA PHE A 287 22.02 7.26 5.42
C PHE A 287 22.37 7.93 4.09
N SER A 288 22.66 7.13 3.06
CA SER A 288 22.86 7.64 1.69
C SER A 288 21.55 8.10 1.06
N ARG A 289 20.43 7.50 1.49
CA ARG A 289 19.07 7.88 1.13
C ARG A 289 18.08 7.29 2.12
N THR A 290 16.95 7.94 2.20
CA THR A 290 15.77 7.45 2.90
C THR A 290 14.57 7.55 1.97
N ARG A 291 13.60 6.65 2.13
CA ARG A 291 12.38 6.63 1.31
C ARG A 291 11.18 6.29 2.17
N LEU A 292 10.07 6.95 1.87
CA LEU A 292 8.75 6.50 2.25
C LEU A 292 8.19 5.71 1.06
N CYS A 293 7.86 4.44 1.28
CA CYS A 293 7.38 3.52 0.24
C CYS A 293 5.99 2.99 0.55
#